data_AF-A0A9E1B4L0-F1
#
_entry.id   AF-A0A9E1B4L0-F1
#
_cell.length_a   1.000
_cell.length_b   1.000
_cell.length_c   1.000
_cell.angle_alpha   90.00
_cell.angle_beta   90.00
_cell.angle_gamma   90.00
#
_symmetry.space_group_name_H-M   'P 1'
#
loop_
_entity.id
_entity.type
_entity.pdbx_description
1 polymer ?
#
loop_
_entity_poly.entity_id
_entity_poly.type
_entity_poly.pdbx_seq_one_letter_code
_entity_poly.pdbx_strand_id
1 'polypeptide(L)'
;MSRFAIAASSSRPPPSDEIPANPKYRGAFEAILRETGVDFTEGKVWTTDAFYRETRAKVALRKAQGCVCVDMECSALMALAQFRGIDVFEFFYAGDNLDREQWDPRSLSTHAKLDEKDRAAYLALELARKITL
;
A
#
# COMPACT_ATOMS: atom_id res chain seq x y z
N MET A 1 5.20 0.53 16.19
CA MET A 1 5.71 1.35 15.08
C MET A 1 4.90 1.06 13.84
N SER A 2 4.20 2.07 13.35
CA SER A 2 3.45 2.05 12.11
C SER A 2 4.43 1.98 10.95
N ARG A 3 4.38 0.91 10.14
CA ARG A 3 5.17 0.81 8.90
C ARG A 3 4.24 1.10 7.73
N PHE A 4 4.62 2.07 6.91
CA PHE A 4 3.91 2.38 5.67
C PHE A 4 4.51 1.57 4.52
N ALA A 5 3.67 1.15 3.56
CA ALA A 5 4.13 0.52 2.34
C ALA A 5 4.00 1.47 1.14
N ILE A 6 5.07 1.58 0.34
CA ILE A 6 5.01 2.25 -0.97
C ILE A 6 4.62 1.21 -2.00
N ALA A 7 3.57 1.48 -2.77
CA ALA A 7 2.91 0.48 -3.59
C ALA A 7 3.71 0.08 -4.85
N ALA A 8 3.72 -1.22 -5.14
CA ALA A 8 3.93 -1.77 -6.48
C ALA A 8 2.91 -2.90 -6.70
N SER A 9 1.88 -2.68 -7.52
CA SER A 9 0.71 -3.57 -7.55
C SER A 9 0.93 -4.88 -8.32
N SER A 10 0.41 -5.98 -7.77
CA SER A 10 0.24 -7.26 -8.46
C SER A 10 -1.22 -7.71 -8.36
N SER A 11 -1.89 -7.82 -9.49
CA SER A 11 -3.16 -8.54 -9.61
C SER A 11 -3.35 -8.96 -11.06
N ARG A 12 -3.93 -10.15 -11.25
CA ARG A 12 -4.13 -10.83 -12.53
C ARG A 12 -5.01 -10.04 -13.53
N PRO A 13 -4.51 -9.69 -14.74
CA PRO A 13 -5.27 -9.51 -15.97
C PRO A 13 -4.75 -10.54 -17.02
N PRO A 14 -5.04 -10.45 -18.33
CA PRO A 14 -4.10 -11.00 -19.31
C PRO A 14 -3.23 -9.88 -19.93
N PRO A 15 -1.90 -10.04 -20.09
CA PRO A 15 -1.00 -11.15 -19.69
C PRO A 15 0.23 -10.64 -18.89
N SER A 16 0.02 -9.98 -17.75
CA SER A 16 1.11 -9.70 -16.81
C SER A 16 0.58 -9.88 -15.41
N ASP A 17 1.23 -10.69 -14.58
CA ASP A 17 0.84 -10.87 -13.18
C ASP A 17 0.98 -9.60 -12.33
N GLU A 18 1.57 -8.55 -12.90
CA GLU A 18 1.92 -7.29 -12.24
C GLU A 18 1.53 -6.07 -13.06
N ILE A 19 1.18 -4.99 -12.37
CA ILE A 19 0.96 -3.68 -12.95
C ILE A 19 1.89 -2.66 -12.26
N PRO A 20 2.74 -1.96 -13.00
CA PRO A 20 3.71 -1.04 -12.40
C PRO A 20 2.99 0.14 -11.76
N ALA A 21 3.39 0.48 -10.53
CA ALA A 21 2.96 1.72 -9.90
C ALA A 21 3.68 2.93 -10.50
N ASN A 22 3.06 4.11 -10.43
CA ASN A 22 3.67 5.35 -10.90
C ASN A 22 4.90 5.73 -10.06
N PRO A 23 6.12 5.77 -10.64
CA PRO A 23 7.33 6.10 -9.88
C PRO A 23 7.48 7.61 -9.63
N LYS A 24 6.72 8.47 -10.32
CA LYS A 24 6.93 9.93 -10.38
C LYS A 24 7.06 10.59 -9.01
N TYR A 25 6.20 10.23 -8.06
CA TYR A 25 6.14 10.85 -6.74
C TYR A 25 6.84 10.05 -5.64
N ARG A 26 7.46 8.91 -5.99
CA ARG A 26 8.11 8.01 -5.02
C ARG A 26 9.19 8.71 -4.21
N GLY A 27 10.17 9.33 -4.88
CA GLY A 27 11.29 9.98 -4.19
C GLY A 27 10.84 11.16 -3.32
N ALA A 28 9.85 11.93 -3.77
CA ALA A 28 9.27 13.01 -2.99
C ALA A 28 8.57 12.49 -1.72
N PHE A 29 7.83 11.39 -1.83
CA PHE A 29 7.16 10.78 -0.69
C PHE A 29 8.16 10.14 0.28
N GLU A 30 9.20 9.46 -0.21
CA GLU A 30 10.29 8.95 0.65
C GLU A 30 10.98 10.06 1.43
N ALA A 31 11.22 11.22 0.81
CA ALA A 31 11.76 12.38 1.50
C ALA A 31 10.84 12.87 2.61
N ILE A 32 9.52 12.96 2.36
CA ILE A 32 8.52 13.33 3.38
C ILE A 32 8.55 12.33 4.54
N LEU A 33 8.58 11.03 4.26
CA LEU A 33 8.61 9.99 5.28
C LEU A 33 9.87 10.11 6.16
N ARG A 34 11.04 10.38 5.54
CA ARG A 34 12.30 10.61 6.27
C ARG A 34 12.28 11.89 7.10
N GLU A 35 11.80 13.00 6.53
CA GLU A 35 11.67 14.29 7.22
C GLU A 35 10.72 14.22 8.42
N THR A 36 9.65 13.44 8.29
CA THR A 36 8.64 13.25 9.35
C THR A 36 8.97 12.13 10.33
N GLY A 37 10.12 11.45 10.16
CA GLY A 37 10.55 10.35 11.03
C GLY A 37 9.59 9.16 11.03
N VAL A 38 8.97 8.87 9.89
CA VAL A 38 8.06 7.74 9.69
C VAL A 38 8.82 6.54 9.13
N ASP A 39 8.75 5.41 9.82
CA ASP A 39 9.27 4.15 9.31
C ASP A 39 8.43 3.65 8.12
N PHE A 40 9.12 3.21 7.07
CA PHE A 40 8.47 2.68 5.88
C PHE A 40 9.21 1.47 5.30
N THR A 41 8.48 0.71 4.49
CA THR A 41 8.98 -0.41 3.71
C THR A 41 8.52 -0.21 2.27
N GLU A 42 9.40 -0.35 1.29
CA GLU A 42 8.99 -0.44 -0.11
C GLU A 42 8.73 -1.91 -0.47
N GLY A 43 7.67 -2.18 -1.22
CA GLY A 43 7.40 -3.53 -1.68
C GLY A 43 6.16 -3.65 -2.54
N LYS A 44 5.84 -4.87 -2.98
CA LYS A 44 4.65 -5.10 -3.78
C LYS A 44 3.39 -5.15 -2.95
N VAL A 45 2.27 -4.83 -3.57
CA VAL A 45 0.92 -4.94 -3.02
C VAL A 45 0.23 -6.07 -3.76
N TRP A 46 -0.31 -7.02 -3.01
CA TRP A 46 -1.19 -8.03 -3.56
C TRP A 46 -2.62 -7.53 -3.49
N THR A 47 -3.24 -7.26 -4.64
CA THR A 47 -4.67 -6.90 -4.68
C THR A 47 -5.52 -8.16 -4.83
N THR A 48 -6.54 -8.30 -3.97
CA THR A 48 -7.49 -9.43 -4.03
C THR A 48 -8.93 -8.99 -3.79
N ASP A 49 -9.87 -9.60 -4.51
CA ASP A 49 -11.32 -9.41 -4.34
C ASP A 49 -11.92 -10.33 -3.27
N ALA A 50 -11.13 -11.21 -2.67
CA ALA A 50 -11.61 -12.31 -1.83
C ALA A 50 -10.66 -12.63 -0.67
N PHE A 51 -10.51 -11.69 0.26
CA PHE A 51 -9.65 -11.82 1.46
C PHE A 51 -10.00 -13.03 2.35
N TYR A 52 -11.26 -13.51 2.37
CA TYR A 52 -11.63 -14.75 3.05
C TYR A 52 -11.16 -16.04 2.34
N ARG A 53 -10.65 -15.96 1.10
CA ARG A 53 -10.14 -17.11 0.31
C ARG A 53 -8.62 -17.18 0.29
N GLU A 54 -7.96 -16.43 1.17
CA GLU A 54 -6.53 -16.53 1.39
C GLU A 54 -6.18 -17.88 2.01
N THR A 55 -5.06 -18.47 1.55
CA THR A 55 -4.52 -19.71 2.10
C THR A 55 -3.06 -19.50 2.42
N ARG A 56 -2.52 -20.27 3.37
CA ARG A 56 -1.08 -20.19 3.74
C ARG A 56 -0.16 -20.33 2.53
N ALA A 57 -0.52 -21.21 1.59
CA ALA A 57 0.24 -21.39 0.34
C ALA A 57 0.19 -20.14 -0.56
N LYS A 58 -0.97 -19.49 -0.70
CA LYS A 58 -1.08 -18.23 -1.46
C LYS A 58 -0.28 -17.10 -0.80
N VAL A 59 -0.40 -16.95 0.53
CA VAL A 59 0.35 -15.95 1.28
C VAL A 59 1.85 -16.16 1.12
N ALA A 60 2.34 -17.39 1.29
CA ALA A 60 3.75 -17.72 1.10
C ALA A 60 4.24 -17.41 -0.32
N LEU A 61 3.45 -17.72 -1.35
CA LEU A 61 3.76 -17.38 -2.73
C LEU A 61 3.87 -15.86 -2.94
N ARG A 62 2.92 -15.07 -2.42
CA ARG A 62 2.93 -13.61 -2.58
C ARG A 62 4.08 -12.96 -1.83
N LYS A 63 4.42 -13.46 -0.64
CA LYS A 63 5.63 -13.04 0.09
C LYS A 63 6.89 -13.34 -0.71
N ALA A 64 7.00 -14.52 -1.31
CA ALA A 64 8.14 -14.88 -2.17
C ALA A 64 8.24 -14.00 -3.42
N GLN A 65 7.12 -13.44 -3.91
CA GLN A 65 7.09 -12.47 -5.01
C GLN A 65 7.42 -11.04 -4.58
N GLY A 66 7.66 -10.79 -3.28
CA GLY A 66 8.02 -9.49 -2.73
C GLY A 66 6.81 -8.65 -2.27
N CYS A 67 5.64 -9.25 -2.10
CA CYS A 67 4.48 -8.54 -1.55
C CYS A 67 4.67 -8.29 -0.05
N VAL A 68 4.44 -7.06 0.37
CA VAL A 68 4.56 -6.61 1.78
C VAL A 68 3.22 -6.32 2.42
N CYS A 69 2.17 -6.10 1.63
CA CYS A 69 0.80 -5.95 2.10
C CYS A 69 -0.21 -6.48 1.08
N VAL A 70 -1.45 -6.63 1.56
CA VAL A 70 -2.63 -7.00 0.76
C VAL A 70 -3.62 -5.84 0.79
N ASP A 71 -4.30 -5.62 -0.33
CA ASP A 71 -5.35 -4.62 -0.48
C ASP A 71 -6.45 -5.15 -1.42
N MET A 72 -7.46 -4.33 -1.73
CA MET A 72 -8.56 -4.74 -2.61
C MET A 72 -8.77 -3.80 -3.82
N GLU A 73 -7.97 -2.74 -4.00
CA GLU A 73 -8.22 -1.67 -4.96
C GLU A 73 -7.03 -1.28 -5.86
N CYS A 74 -5.79 -1.42 -5.37
CA CYS A 74 -4.57 -0.81 -5.91
C CYS A 74 -4.35 -1.12 -7.38
N SER A 75 -4.39 -2.40 -7.74
CA SER A 75 -4.13 -2.81 -9.12
C SER A 75 -5.16 -2.26 -10.12
N ALA A 76 -6.42 -2.16 -9.72
CA ALA A 76 -7.49 -1.64 -10.56
C ALA A 76 -7.36 -0.12 -10.74
N LEU A 77 -7.03 0.60 -9.67
CA LEU A 77 -6.76 2.03 -9.72
C LEU A 77 -5.54 2.36 -10.59
N MET A 78 -4.44 1.61 -10.45
CA MET A 78 -3.26 1.76 -11.30
C MET A 78 -3.57 1.48 -12.77
N ALA A 79 -4.38 0.45 -13.07
CA ALA A 79 -4.77 0.12 -14.43
C ALA A 79 -5.62 1.22 -15.07
N LEU A 80 -6.59 1.73 -14.31
CA LEU A 80 -7.42 2.84 -14.75
C LEU A 80 -6.58 4.11 -14.96
N ALA A 81 -5.65 4.40 -14.06
CA ALA A 81 -4.79 5.57 -14.13
C ALA A 81 -3.93 5.56 -15.41
N GLN A 82 -3.29 4.41 -15.69
CA GLN A 82 -2.51 4.21 -16.92
C GLN A 82 -3.39 4.33 -18.17
N PHE A 83 -4.57 3.72 -18.17
CA PHE A 83 -5.51 3.80 -19.29
C PHE A 83 -5.98 5.24 -19.57
N ARG A 84 -6.14 6.06 -18.52
CA ARG A 84 -6.59 7.45 -18.64
C ARG A 84 -5.46 8.47 -18.75
N GLY A 85 -4.19 8.05 -18.63
CA GLY A 85 -3.05 8.96 -18.63
C GLY A 85 -3.04 9.93 -17.45
N ILE A 86 -3.56 9.53 -16.30
CA ILE A 86 -3.58 10.33 -15.07
C ILE A 86 -2.54 9.80 -14.08
N ASP A 87 -1.90 10.70 -13.34
CA ASP A 87 -0.97 10.31 -12.29
C ASP A 87 -1.73 9.91 -11.02
N VAL A 88 -1.55 8.66 -10.58
CA VAL A 88 -2.01 8.18 -9.26
C VAL A 88 -0.82 7.67 -8.47
N PHE A 89 -0.78 7.99 -7.18
CA PHE A 89 0.21 7.48 -6.23
C PHE A 89 -0.50 6.96 -4.99
N GLU A 90 -0.20 5.72 -4.63
CA GLU A 90 -0.80 5.04 -3.49
C GLU A 90 0.28 4.63 -2.48
N PHE A 91 -0.10 4.74 -1.21
CA PHE A 91 0.68 4.23 -0.09
C PHE A 91 -0.28 3.63 0.93
N PHE A 92 0.21 2.67 1.71
CA PHE A 92 -0.62 1.90 2.62
C PHE A 92 -0.18 2.06 4.06
N TYR A 93 -1.17 2.16 4.94
CA TYR A 93 -1.02 1.99 6.39
C TYR A 93 -1.70 0.67 6.78
N ALA A 94 -0.96 -0.23 7.43
CA ALA A 94 -1.46 -1.56 7.74
C ALA A 94 -2.45 -1.54 8.92
N GLY A 95 -3.72 -1.80 8.62
CA GLY A 95 -4.80 -1.85 9.61
C GLY A 95 -4.72 -3.02 10.58
N ASP A 96 -4.13 -4.14 10.18
CA ASP A 96 -3.94 -5.36 10.96
C ASP A 96 -2.70 -6.16 10.48
N ASN A 97 -2.51 -7.37 11.02
CA ASN A 97 -1.45 -8.30 10.61
C ASN A 97 -1.91 -9.75 10.73
N LEU A 98 -1.86 -10.45 9.60
CA LEU A 98 -2.23 -11.86 9.46
C LEU A 98 -1.02 -12.79 9.29
N ASP A 99 0.21 -12.26 9.31
CA ASP A 99 1.43 -13.07 9.13
C ASP A 99 1.85 -13.84 10.40
N ARG A 100 1.16 -13.62 11.52
CA ARG A 100 1.40 -14.32 12.79
C ARG A 100 0.41 -15.46 12.97
N GLU A 101 0.75 -16.44 13.82
CA GLU A 101 -0.17 -17.52 14.19
C GLU A 101 -1.48 -17.00 14.79
N GLN A 102 -1.39 -15.90 15.54
CA GLN A 102 -2.53 -15.18 16.08
C GLN A 102 -2.68 -13.85 15.33
N TRP A 103 -3.91 -13.55 14.93
CA TRP A 103 -4.27 -12.29 14.31
C TRP A 103 -3.95 -11.11 15.23
N ASP A 104 -3.28 -10.10 14.69
CA ASP A 104 -3.00 -8.83 15.36
C ASP A 104 -3.85 -7.73 14.70
N PRO A 105 -4.97 -7.31 15.32
CA PRO A 105 -5.92 -6.36 14.74
C PRO A 105 -5.43 -4.91 14.69
N ARG A 106 -4.19 -4.62 15.14
CA ARG A 106 -3.53 -3.30 15.19
C ARG A 106 -4.48 -2.09 15.38
N SER A 107 -4.94 -1.48 14.30
CA SER A 107 -5.76 -0.25 14.26
C SER A 107 -7.08 -0.45 13.51
N LEU A 108 -7.50 -1.70 13.28
CA LEU A 108 -8.62 -2.02 12.42
C LEU A 108 -9.94 -1.43 12.93
N SER A 109 -10.11 -1.34 14.25
CA SER A 109 -11.30 -0.69 14.81
C SER A 109 -11.28 0.82 14.57
N THR A 110 -12.45 1.41 14.32
CA THR A 110 -12.59 2.82 13.94
C THR A 110 -11.87 3.77 14.89
N HIS A 111 -12.02 3.54 16.20
CA HIS A 111 -11.47 4.39 17.25
C HIS A 111 -10.07 4.00 17.73
N ALA A 112 -9.49 2.89 17.24
CA ALA A 112 -8.12 2.55 17.56
C ALA A 112 -7.15 3.44 16.78
N LYS A 113 -6.18 4.02 17.50
CA LYS A 113 -5.01 4.72 16.95
C LYS A 113 -5.38 5.81 15.94
N LEU A 114 -6.36 6.65 16.29
CA LEU A 114 -6.81 7.79 15.48
C LEU A 114 -5.62 8.68 15.07
N ASP A 115 -4.70 8.97 16.00
CA ASP A 115 -3.48 9.75 15.72
C ASP A 115 -2.62 9.14 14.59
N GLU A 116 -2.54 7.80 14.50
CA GLU A 116 -1.80 7.12 13.43
C GLU A 116 -2.53 7.21 12.07
N LYS A 117 -3.87 7.17 12.09
CA LYS A 117 -4.71 7.33 10.88
C LYS A 117 -4.66 8.77 10.36
N ASP A 118 -4.73 9.75 11.26
CA ASP A 118 -4.60 11.17 10.94
C ASP A 118 -3.23 11.46 10.33
N ARG A 119 -2.18 10.76 10.78
CA ARG A 119 -0.84 10.85 10.19
C ARG A 119 -0.81 10.42 8.73
N ALA A 120 -1.56 9.38 8.34
CA ALA A 120 -1.65 8.98 6.93
C ALA A 120 -2.26 10.09 6.07
N ALA A 121 -3.35 10.70 6.54
CA ALA A 121 -3.97 11.84 5.84
C ALA A 121 -3.02 13.05 5.76
N TYR A 122 -2.31 13.36 6.85
CA TYR A 122 -1.29 14.40 6.87
C TYR A 122 -0.18 14.17 5.83
N LEU A 123 0.35 12.95 5.72
CA LEU A 123 1.38 12.60 4.74
C LEU A 123 0.88 12.76 3.30
N ALA A 124 -0.38 12.39 3.03
CA ALA A 124 -0.99 12.60 1.72
C ALA A 124 -1.10 14.09 1.36
N LEU A 125 -1.55 14.92 2.32
CA LEU A 125 -1.65 16.37 2.13
C LEU A 125 -0.28 17.01 1.95
N GLU A 126 0.75 16.56 2.67
CA GLU A 126 2.09 17.07 2.52
C GLU A 126 2.69 16.73 1.15
N LEU A 127 2.40 15.53 0.61
CA LEU A 127 2.76 15.20 -0.76
C LEU A 127 2.02 16.09 -1.75
N ALA A 128 0.71 16.24 -1.60
CA ALA A 128 -0.11 17.10 -2.46
C ALA A 128 0.43 18.55 -2.47
N ARG A 129 0.83 19.07 -1.31
CA ARG A 129 1.45 20.39 -1.17
C ARG A 129 2.77 20.48 -1.92
N LYS A 130 3.65 19.48 -1.80
CA LYS A 130 4.98 19.47 -2.46
C LYS A 130 4.89 19.33 -3.99
N ILE A 131 3.87 18.65 -4.53
CA ILE A 131 3.73 18.47 -5.99
C ILE A 131 2.97 19.60 -6.68
N THR A 132 2.24 20.43 -5.93
CA THR A 132 1.46 21.56 -6.47
C THR A 132 2.29 22.84 -6.56
N LEU A 133 3.34 22.95 -5.75
CA LEU A 133 4.30 24.06 -5.73
C LEU A 133 5.45 23.81 -6.72
#